data_AF-A0A552WK23-F1
#
_entry.id   AF-A0A552WK23-F1
#
_cell.length_a   1.000
_cell.length_b   1.000
_cell.length_c   1.000
_cell.angle_alpha   90.00
_cell.angle_beta   90.00
_cell.angle_gamma   90.00
#
_symmetry.space_group_name_H-M   'P 1'
#
loop_
_entity.id
_entity.type
_entity.pdbx_description
1 polymer ?
#
loop_
_entity_poly.entity_id
_entity_poly.type
_entity_poly.pdbx_seq_one_letter_code
_entity_poly.pdbx_strand_id
1 'polypeptide(L)'
;MPARTAPTPPPTAISPAHPPEPTHRRRVGGVAVEEPSSVRVDSWVWAVRLFKSRSQATAACRAGHVRVNDERAKPSTPVKVGDRVVVRGGERERIVVVRRLLVKRVGAVVAAEALNDHSPPPPPVEVRAAVPQRERGAGRPTKRERRQLERLRGH
;
A
#
# COMPACT_ATOMS: atom_id res chain seq x y z
N MET A 1 -24.49 50.53 -11.84
CA MET A 1 -23.14 50.00 -11.57
C MET A 1 -22.99 49.83 -10.06
N PRO A 2 -22.43 48.72 -9.50
CA PRO A 2 -21.84 47.54 -10.14
C PRO A 2 -22.42 46.19 -9.65
N ALA A 3 -22.09 45.16 -10.43
CA ALA A 3 -22.51 43.77 -10.29
C ALA A 3 -21.84 43.07 -9.09
N ARG A 4 -22.62 42.22 -8.39
CA ARG A 4 -22.10 41.30 -7.36
C ARG A 4 -21.60 40.02 -8.03
N THR A 5 -20.28 39.88 -8.02
CA THR A 5 -19.48 38.73 -8.45
C THR A 5 -19.76 37.46 -7.63
N ALA A 6 -19.80 36.32 -8.31
CA ALA A 6 -19.45 35.00 -7.79
C ALA A 6 -18.63 34.27 -8.87
N PRO A 7 -17.96 33.14 -8.60
CA PRO A 7 -17.19 32.72 -7.42
C PRO A 7 -15.74 32.32 -7.83
N THR A 8 -14.81 32.13 -6.89
CA THR A 8 -13.55 31.43 -7.21
C THR A 8 -13.03 30.66 -5.99
N PRO A 9 -12.85 29.32 -6.06
CA PRO A 9 -12.08 28.59 -5.06
C PRO A 9 -10.58 28.90 -5.20
N PRO A 10 -9.81 28.90 -4.10
CA PRO A 10 -8.35 29.06 -4.18
C PRO A 10 -7.72 27.80 -4.82
N PRO A 11 -6.73 27.93 -5.72
CA PRO A 11 -5.90 26.79 -6.10
C PRO A 11 -5.05 26.37 -4.90
N THR A 12 -5.28 25.17 -4.37
CA THR A 12 -4.37 24.57 -3.39
C THR A 12 -3.01 24.38 -4.07
N ALA A 13 -2.01 25.03 -3.45
CA ALA A 13 -0.61 25.03 -3.79
C ALA A 13 -0.10 23.66 -4.25
N ILE A 14 0.37 23.61 -5.48
CA ILE A 14 1.36 22.63 -5.94
C ILE A 14 2.71 23.17 -5.46
N SER A 15 3.41 22.42 -4.62
CA SER A 15 4.79 22.69 -4.20
C SER A 15 5.54 21.37 -4.07
N PRO A 16 6.85 21.32 -4.30
CA PRO A 16 7.61 21.97 -5.35
C PRO A 16 8.30 20.95 -6.27
N ALA A 17 8.81 21.44 -7.39
CA ALA A 17 9.60 20.70 -8.36
C ALA A 17 10.81 20.00 -7.72
N HIS A 18 10.90 18.67 -7.90
CA HIS A 18 12.18 17.97 -7.78
C HIS A 18 12.95 18.20 -9.08
N PRO A 19 14.20 18.70 -9.04
CA PRO A 19 15.04 18.81 -10.25
C PRO A 19 15.28 17.42 -10.87
N PRO A 20 15.33 17.31 -12.21
CA PRO A 20 15.78 16.09 -12.86
C PRO A 20 17.32 16.00 -12.89
N GLU A 21 17.82 14.76 -12.87
CA GLU A 21 19.18 14.29 -13.23
C GLU A 21 20.22 14.14 -12.09
N PRO A 22 21.07 13.07 -12.09
CA PRO A 22 21.95 12.69 -13.20
C PRO A 22 21.68 11.30 -13.83
N THR A 23 21.95 11.26 -15.14
CA THR A 23 22.06 10.07 -15.99
C THR A 23 23.15 9.12 -15.50
N HIS A 24 22.76 7.99 -14.92
CA HIS A 24 23.71 6.92 -14.61
C HIS A 24 24.03 6.12 -15.89
N ARG A 25 24.87 6.68 -16.76
CA ARG A 25 25.48 5.94 -17.86
C ARG A 25 26.60 5.06 -17.32
N ARG A 26 26.26 3.92 -16.71
CA ARG A 26 27.25 2.88 -16.40
C ARG A 26 27.28 1.87 -17.56
N ARG A 27 28.24 2.04 -18.46
CA ARG A 27 28.59 1.03 -19.48
C ARG A 27 29.42 -0.05 -18.81
N VAL A 28 28.87 -1.26 -18.67
CA VAL A 28 29.67 -2.49 -18.50
C VAL A 28 29.03 -3.55 -19.38
N GLY A 29 29.79 -3.99 -20.40
CA GLY A 29 29.68 -5.28 -21.10
C GLY A 29 28.28 -5.84 -21.37
N GLY A 30 27.75 -5.55 -22.56
CA GLY A 30 27.24 -6.62 -23.42
C GLY A 30 25.81 -7.12 -23.27
N VAL A 31 24.87 -6.40 -22.65
CA VAL A 31 23.44 -6.37 -23.07
C VAL A 31 22.87 -5.04 -22.55
N ALA A 32 22.42 -4.14 -23.42
CA ALA A 32 21.78 -2.89 -22.98
C ALA A 32 20.36 -3.20 -22.50
N VAL A 33 20.23 -3.65 -21.25
CA VAL A 33 18.95 -3.55 -20.54
C VAL A 33 18.75 -2.08 -20.20
N GLU A 34 17.89 -1.39 -20.96
CA GLU A 34 17.40 -0.07 -20.60
C GLU A 34 16.65 -0.19 -19.26
N GLU A 35 17.38 -0.01 -18.16
CA GLU A 35 16.76 -0.01 -16.84
C GLU A 35 15.96 1.30 -16.72
N PRO A 36 14.64 1.21 -16.50
CA PRO A 36 13.80 2.40 -16.42
C PRO A 36 14.27 3.25 -15.25
N SER A 37 14.47 4.55 -15.46
CA SER A 37 14.92 5.48 -14.42
C SER A 37 13.90 5.64 -13.28
N SER A 38 12.62 5.35 -13.56
CA SER A 38 11.56 5.25 -12.57
C SER A 38 10.44 4.34 -13.07
N VAL A 39 9.71 3.72 -12.13
CA VAL A 39 8.51 2.91 -12.43
C VAL A 39 7.35 3.39 -11.57
N ARG A 40 6.12 3.28 -12.05
CA ARG A 40 4.95 3.59 -11.23
C ARG A 40 4.84 2.64 -10.04
N VAL A 41 4.53 3.17 -8.86
CA VAL A 41 4.40 2.36 -7.64
C VAL A 41 3.38 1.23 -7.80
N ASP A 42 2.24 1.46 -8.48
CA ASP A 42 1.24 0.40 -8.70
C ASP A 42 1.79 -0.77 -9.51
N SER A 43 2.55 -0.45 -10.56
CA SER A 43 3.19 -1.43 -11.43
C SER A 43 4.30 -2.17 -10.69
N TRP A 44 5.13 -1.44 -9.94
CA TRP A 44 6.29 -2.01 -9.24
C TRP A 44 5.85 -2.96 -8.13
N VAL A 45 4.92 -2.54 -7.26
CA VAL A 45 4.43 -3.36 -6.13
C VAL A 45 3.71 -4.62 -6.63
N TRP A 46 3.03 -4.55 -7.79
CA TRP A 46 2.50 -5.73 -8.46
C TRP A 46 3.61 -6.61 -9.07
N ALA A 47 4.61 -6.02 -9.73
CA ALA A 47 5.71 -6.73 -10.35
C ALA A 47 6.53 -7.55 -9.35
N VAL A 48 6.76 -7.01 -8.15
CA VAL A 48 7.41 -7.70 -7.02
C VAL A 48 6.46 -8.61 -6.20
N ARG A 49 5.25 -8.86 -6.70
CA ARG A 49 4.28 -9.81 -6.12
C ARG A 49 3.80 -9.46 -4.70
N LEU A 50 3.83 -8.20 -4.30
CA LEU A 50 3.23 -7.73 -3.04
C LEU A 50 1.69 -7.70 -3.13
N PHE A 51 1.14 -7.54 -4.33
CA PHE A 51 -0.28 -7.72 -4.62
C PHE A 51 -0.51 -8.83 -5.66
N LYS A 52 -1.68 -9.50 -5.59
CA LYS A 52 -2.03 -10.57 -6.53
C LYS A 52 -2.30 -10.04 -7.94
N SER A 53 -2.88 -8.85 -8.04
CA SER A 53 -3.20 -8.18 -9.31
C SER A 53 -2.84 -6.70 -9.31
N ARG A 54 -2.66 -6.13 -10.51
CA ARG A 54 -2.39 -4.70 -10.69
C ARG A 54 -3.55 -3.80 -10.25
N SER A 55 -4.79 -4.28 -10.42
CA SER A 55 -5.99 -3.58 -9.95
C SER A 55 -6.02 -3.46 -8.43
N GLN A 56 -5.61 -4.51 -7.71
CA GLN A 56 -5.46 -4.46 -6.24
C GLN A 56 -4.36 -3.49 -5.82
N ALA A 57 -3.22 -3.46 -6.51
CA ALA A 57 -2.16 -2.50 -6.25
C ALA A 57 -2.65 -1.05 -6.44
N THR A 58 -3.36 -0.79 -7.54
CA THR A 58 -3.97 0.52 -7.81
C THR A 58 -4.99 0.90 -6.73
N ALA A 59 -5.85 -0.03 -6.33
CA ALA A 59 -6.85 0.19 -5.29
C ALA A 59 -6.19 0.50 -3.94
N ALA A 60 -5.12 -0.21 -3.56
CA ALA A 60 -4.37 0.03 -2.34
C ALA A 60 -3.69 1.41 -2.34
N CYS A 61 -3.11 1.83 -3.48
CA CYS A 61 -2.55 3.17 -3.62
C CYS A 61 -3.66 4.24 -3.46
N ARG A 62 -4.83 4.05 -4.11
CA ARG A 62 -5.98 4.96 -3.99
C ARG A 62 -6.58 5.01 -2.59
N ALA A 63 -6.57 3.89 -1.86
CA ALA A 63 -7.01 3.80 -0.47
C ALA A 63 -6.01 4.44 0.51
N GLY A 64 -4.77 4.69 0.09
CA GLY A 64 -3.73 5.25 0.95
C GLY A 64 -3.01 4.19 1.78
N HIS A 65 -3.15 2.93 1.37
CA HIS A 65 -2.47 1.81 1.97
C HIS A 65 -1.01 1.69 1.52
N VAL A 66 -0.63 2.37 0.43
CA VAL A 66 0.75 2.40 -0.05
C VAL A 66 1.34 3.77 0.23
N ARG A 67 2.50 3.77 0.89
CA ARG A 67 3.32 4.96 1.13
C ARG A 67 4.69 4.79 0.50
N VAL A 68 5.23 5.87 -0.04
CA VAL A 68 6.61 5.95 -0.56
C VAL A 68 7.31 7.04 0.24
N ASN A 69 8.44 6.71 0.87
CA ASN A 69 9.19 7.63 1.74
C ASN A 69 8.29 8.34 2.77
N ASP A 70 7.43 7.56 3.43
CA ASP A 70 6.44 8.01 4.44
C ASP A 70 5.28 8.88 3.91
N GLU A 71 5.27 9.26 2.64
CA GLU A 71 4.18 10.00 2.00
C GLU A 71 3.18 9.07 1.29
N ARG A 72 1.89 9.46 1.27
CA ARG A 72 0.83 8.72 0.57
C ARG A 72 1.05 8.77 -0.93
N ALA A 73 1.29 7.60 -1.54
CA ALA A 73 1.59 7.53 -2.97
C ALA A 73 0.31 7.37 -3.81
N LYS A 74 0.19 8.16 -4.88
CA LYS A 74 -0.81 7.93 -5.93
C LYS A 74 -0.35 6.72 -6.77
N PRO A 75 -1.26 5.99 -7.45
CA PRO A 75 -0.86 4.85 -8.28
C PRO A 75 0.25 5.18 -9.29
N SER A 76 0.20 6.37 -9.87
CA SER A 76 1.18 6.84 -10.86
C SER A 76 2.45 7.45 -10.25
N THR A 77 2.63 7.44 -8.92
CA THR A 77 3.83 7.98 -8.28
C THR A 77 5.06 7.21 -8.79
N PRO A 78 6.09 7.89 -9.31
CA PRO A 78 7.33 7.24 -9.73
C PRO A 78 8.11 6.78 -8.51
N VAL A 79 8.59 5.53 -8.55
CA VAL A 79 9.52 4.95 -7.57
C VAL A 79 10.88 4.74 -8.23
N LYS A 80 11.92 4.92 -7.42
CA LYS A 80 13.34 4.76 -7.78
C LYS A 80 14.00 3.73 -6.87
N VAL A 81 15.16 3.26 -7.28
CA VAL A 81 16.02 2.43 -6.43
C VAL A 81 16.41 3.23 -5.19
N GLY A 82 16.30 2.61 -4.02
CA GLY A 82 16.53 3.23 -2.71
C GLY A 82 15.27 3.76 -2.03
N ASP A 83 14.15 3.90 -2.74
CA ASP A 83 12.91 4.36 -2.12
C ASP A 83 12.35 3.35 -1.12
N ARG A 84 11.79 3.86 -0.02
CA ARG A 84 11.12 3.05 0.99
C ARG A 84 9.63 2.97 0.68
N VAL A 85 9.13 1.77 0.39
CA VAL A 85 7.71 1.51 0.14
C VAL A 85 7.09 0.79 1.34
N VAL A 86 6.09 1.40 1.96
CA VAL A 86 5.30 0.78 3.02
C VAL A 86 3.95 0.38 2.45
N VAL A 87 3.62 -0.90 2.56
CA VAL A 87 2.35 -1.46 2.11
C VAL A 87 1.55 -1.95 3.31
N ARG A 88 0.39 -1.34 3.49
CA ARG A 88 -0.65 -1.68 4.48
C ARG A 88 -1.82 -2.36 3.75
N GLY A 89 -2.70 -3.07 4.44
CA GLY A 89 -3.91 -3.66 3.81
C GLY A 89 -3.69 -4.87 2.89
N GLY A 90 -2.52 -5.51 2.95
CA GLY A 90 -2.30 -6.88 2.47
C GLY A 90 -2.52 -7.91 3.59
N GLU A 91 -1.88 -9.08 3.44
CA GLU A 91 -1.89 -10.13 4.48
C GLU A 91 -1.11 -9.73 5.74
N ARG A 92 -0.12 -8.85 5.59
CA ARG A 92 0.65 -8.21 6.66
C ARG A 92 1.12 -6.83 6.24
N GLU A 93 1.44 -5.96 7.20
CA GLU A 93 2.20 -4.75 6.91
C GLU A 93 3.60 -5.14 6.42
N ARG A 94 4.02 -4.57 5.28
CA ARG A 94 5.37 -4.78 4.75
C ARG A 94 6.06 -3.46 4.52
N ILE A 95 7.29 -3.38 4.98
CA ILE A 95 8.17 -2.24 4.76
C ILE A 95 9.28 -2.77 3.87
N VAL A 96 9.34 -2.30 2.63
CA VAL A 96 10.33 -2.76 1.66
C VAL A 96 11.12 -1.59 1.12
N VAL A 97 12.40 -1.79 0.83
CA VAL A 97 13.24 -0.83 0.12
C VAL A 97 13.46 -1.33 -1.30
N VAL A 98 13.26 -0.46 -2.29
CA VAL A 98 13.42 -0.80 -3.71
C VAL A 98 14.91 -1.03 -4.00
N ARG A 99 15.30 -2.24 -4.42
CA ARG A 99 16.66 -2.53 -4.91
C ARG A 99 16.75 -2.54 -6.43
N ARG A 100 15.67 -2.93 -7.10
CA ARG A 100 15.60 -2.98 -8.56
C ARG A 100 14.23 -2.55 -9.07
N LEU A 101 14.23 -1.85 -10.20
CA LEU A 101 13.01 -1.39 -10.86
C LEU A 101 12.51 -2.45 -11.83
N LEU A 102 11.32 -2.99 -11.54
CA LEU A 102 10.67 -4.01 -12.34
C LEU A 102 9.33 -3.51 -12.90
N VAL A 103 9.15 -3.65 -14.21
CA VAL A 103 7.91 -3.28 -14.92
C VAL A 103 7.03 -4.50 -15.19
N LYS A 104 7.66 -5.65 -15.43
CA LYS A 104 6.99 -6.92 -15.69
C LYS A 104 6.97 -7.76 -14.42
N ARG A 105 5.90 -8.55 -14.24
CA ARG A 105 5.81 -9.50 -13.12
C ARG A 105 6.83 -10.61 -13.32
N VAL A 106 7.70 -10.80 -12.34
CA VAL A 106 8.80 -11.77 -12.39
C VAL A 106 8.56 -12.97 -11.47
N GLY A 107 9.44 -13.97 -11.58
CA GLY A 107 9.49 -15.11 -10.67
C GLY A 107 9.70 -14.70 -9.21
N ALA A 108 9.35 -15.57 -8.26
CA ALA A 108 9.42 -15.25 -6.84
C ALA A 108 10.85 -14.89 -6.37
N VAL A 109 11.86 -15.60 -6.89
CA VAL A 109 13.27 -15.37 -6.56
C VAL A 109 13.71 -13.96 -6.98
N VAL A 110 13.51 -13.60 -8.25
CA VAL A 110 13.87 -12.29 -8.78
C VAL A 110 13.10 -11.15 -8.10
N ALA A 111 11.83 -11.39 -7.74
CA ALA A 111 11.03 -10.42 -7.00
C ALA A 111 11.60 -10.16 -5.59
N ALA A 112 12.08 -11.20 -4.92
CA ALA A 112 12.72 -11.09 -3.61
C ALA A 112 14.07 -10.35 -3.70
N GLU A 113 14.85 -10.55 -4.76
CA GLU A 113 16.10 -9.82 -4.97
C GLU A 113 15.88 -8.32 -5.28
N ALA A 114 14.75 -7.99 -5.91
CA ALA A 114 14.40 -6.64 -6.30
C ALA A 114 13.95 -5.73 -5.14
N LEU A 115 13.76 -6.28 -3.94
CA LEU A 115 13.37 -5.56 -2.75
C LEU A 115 14.22 -5.97 -1.55
N ASN A 116 14.37 -5.10 -0.57
CA ASN A 116 14.87 -5.47 0.75
C ASN A 116 13.73 -5.40 1.76
N ASP A 117 13.36 -6.52 2.37
CA ASP A 117 12.27 -6.57 3.35
C ASP A 117 12.79 -6.10 4.72
N HIS A 118 12.35 -4.91 5.13
CA HIS A 118 12.54 -4.34 6.47
C HIS A 118 11.26 -4.46 7.30
N SER A 119 10.37 -5.40 6.95
CA SER A 119 9.17 -5.65 7.73
C SER A 119 9.58 -5.98 9.17
N PRO A 120 8.99 -5.32 10.19
CA PRO A 120 9.25 -5.71 11.57
C PRO A 120 8.91 -7.21 11.72
N PRO A 121 9.74 -7.98 12.46
CA PRO A 121 9.49 -9.39 12.65
C PRO A 121 8.06 -9.56 13.18
N PRO A 122 7.29 -10.52 12.62
CA PRO A 122 5.93 -10.76 13.10
C PRO A 122 6.02 -11.02 14.62
N PRO A 123 5.15 -10.39 15.44
CA PRO A 123 5.14 -10.69 16.86
C PRO A 123 4.99 -12.21 17.05
N PRO A 124 5.69 -12.81 18.02
CA PRO A 124 5.61 -14.24 18.30
C PRO A 124 4.14 -14.68 18.39
N VAL A 125 3.85 -15.91 17.94
CA VAL A 125 2.49 -16.46 17.85
C VAL A 125 1.72 -16.33 19.18
N GLU A 126 2.43 -16.27 20.31
CA GLU A 126 1.89 -16.02 21.64
C GLU A 126 1.13 -14.69 21.77
N VAL A 127 1.50 -13.63 21.04
CA VAL A 127 0.82 -12.32 21.08
C VAL A 127 -0.37 -12.25 20.11
N ARG A 128 -0.50 -13.18 19.16
CA ARG A 128 -1.76 -13.32 18.39
C ARG A 128 -2.93 -13.78 19.25
N ALA A 129 -2.65 -14.43 20.39
CA ALA A 129 -3.65 -14.74 21.41
C ALA A 129 -4.07 -13.52 22.25
N ALA A 130 -3.36 -12.39 22.13
CA ALA A 130 -3.67 -11.12 22.80
C ALA A 130 -4.45 -10.14 21.92
N VAL A 131 -4.99 -10.60 20.77
CA VAL A 131 -6.26 -10.02 20.33
C VAL A 131 -7.25 -10.50 21.37
N PRO A 132 -7.91 -9.64 22.17
CA PRO A 132 -9.01 -10.12 23.00
C PRO A 132 -9.99 -10.75 22.01
N GLN A 133 -10.04 -12.07 22.01
CA GLN A 133 -11.08 -12.81 21.37
C GLN A 133 -12.32 -12.37 22.15
N ARG A 134 -12.99 -11.31 21.68
CA ARG A 134 -14.34 -11.01 22.16
C ARG A 134 -15.07 -12.32 21.99
N GLU A 135 -15.54 -12.89 23.09
CA GLU A 135 -16.43 -14.04 23.03
C GLU A 135 -17.51 -13.71 22.01
N ARG A 136 -17.59 -14.52 20.95
CA ARG A 136 -18.72 -14.46 20.03
C ARG A 136 -19.96 -14.78 20.87
N GLY A 137 -20.65 -13.75 21.34
CA GLY A 137 -21.77 -13.90 22.28
C GLY A 137 -22.01 -12.73 23.24
N ALA A 138 -21.08 -11.80 23.42
CA ALA A 138 -21.26 -10.68 24.38
C ALA A 138 -22.08 -9.49 23.85
N GLY A 139 -23.12 -9.71 23.04
CA GLY A 139 -24.01 -8.64 22.59
C GLY A 139 -25.08 -9.03 21.56
N ARG A 140 -26.34 -8.78 21.96
CA ARG A 140 -27.66 -9.03 21.32
C ARG A 140 -28.10 -10.51 21.29
N PRO A 141 -29.06 -10.90 22.15
CA PRO A 141 -29.66 -12.23 22.14
C PRO A 141 -30.12 -12.61 20.75
N THR A 142 -29.76 -13.81 20.31
CA THR A 142 -30.28 -14.38 19.05
C THR A 142 -31.81 -14.54 19.15
N LYS A 143 -32.51 -14.63 18.02
CA LYS A 143 -33.99 -14.73 17.98
C LYS A 143 -34.53 -15.91 18.82
N ARG A 144 -33.74 -16.97 18.99
CA ARG A 144 -34.05 -18.10 19.88
C ARG A 144 -33.91 -17.74 21.36
N GLU A 145 -32.81 -17.10 21.75
CA GLU A 145 -32.58 -16.65 23.13
C GLU A 145 -33.60 -15.58 23.56
N ARG A 146 -34.01 -14.69 22.63
CA ARG A 146 -35.11 -13.74 22.86
C ARG A 146 -36.44 -14.45 23.18
N ARG A 147 -36.82 -15.47 22.39
CA ARG A 147 -38.04 -16.25 22.61
C ARG A 147 -38.01 -17.08 23.90
N GLN A 148 -36.84 -17.55 24.32
CA GLN A 148 -36.67 -18.24 25.60
C GLN A 148 -36.79 -17.27 26.79
N LEU A 149 -36.21 -16.08 26.68
CA LEU A 149 -36.35 -15.02 27.69
C LEU A 149 -37.80 -14.53 27.81
N GLU A 150 -38.55 -14.43 26.70
CA GLU A 150 -39.98 -14.08 26.71
C GLU A 150 -40.82 -15.19 27.39
N ARG A 151 -40.53 -16.46 27.14
CA ARG A 151 -41.18 -17.60 27.81
C ARG A 151 -40.89 -17.68 29.31
N LEU A 152 -39.68 -17.29 29.74
CA LEU A 152 -39.27 -17.27 31.15
C LEU A 152 -39.80 -16.06 31.93
N ARG A 153 -40.18 -14.96 31.24
CA ARG A 153 -40.67 -13.71 31.87
C ARG A 153 -42.19 -13.61 32.05
N GLY A 154 -42.95 -14.64 31.70
CA GLY A 154 -44.30 -14.87 32.24
C GLY A 154 -45.29 -13.71 32.13
N HIS A 155 -45.52 -13.20 30.92
CA HIS A 155 -46.75 -12.48 30.56
C HIS A 155 -47.36 -13.11 29.30
#